data_AF-A0A0B1S4C3-F1
#
_entry.id   AF-A0A0B1S4C3-F1
#
_cell.length_a   1.000
_cell.length_b   1.000
_cell.length_c   1.000
_cell.angle_alpha   90.00
_cell.angle_beta   90.00
_cell.angle_gamma   90.00
#
_symmetry.space_group_name_H-M   'P 1'
#
loop_
_entity.id
_entity.type
_entity.pdbx_description
1 polymer ?
#
loop_
_entity_poly.entity_id
_entity_poly.type
_entity_poly.pdbx_seq_one_letter_code
_entity_poly.pdbx_strand_id
1 'polypeptide(L)' 'MQEKTCVTGVLVAMKGDGSHFIVDQLNTPIGVMDSAVLRTADTISMTMDWDEVNRHKAQS' A
#
# COMPACT_ATOMS: atom_id res chain seq x y z
N MET A 1 -4.81 -3.29 9.15
CA MET A 1 -3.64 -3.60 9.99
C MET A 1 -4.11 -4.12 11.34
N GLN A 2 -3.22 -4.58 12.22
CA GLN A 2 -3.58 -4.87 13.62
C GLN A 2 -4.29 -3.68 14.28
N GLU A 3 -5.03 -3.93 15.35
CA GLU A 3 -5.76 -2.91 16.13
C GLU A 3 -6.82 -2.14 15.34
N LYS A 4 -7.34 -2.71 14.24
CA LYS A 4 -8.29 -2.06 13.32
C LYS A 4 -7.74 -0.80 12.66
N THR A 5 -6.42 -0.62 12.65
CA THR A 5 -5.79 0.52 11.97
C THR A 5 -6.01 0.38 10.46
N CYS A 6 -6.61 1.42 9.88
CA CYS A 6 -6.80 1.60 8.43
C CYS A 6 -5.80 2.63 7.93
N VAL A 7 -5.11 2.27 6.86
CA VAL A 7 -4.16 3.13 6.15
C VAL A 7 -4.45 3.05 4.66
N THR A 8 -4.16 4.12 3.93
CA THR A 8 -4.31 4.19 2.48
C THR A 8 -3.05 4.80 1.88
N GLY A 9 -2.64 4.35 0.69
CA GLY A 9 -1.44 4.86 0.03
C GLY A 9 -1.30 4.29 -1.37
N VAL A 10 -0.24 4.69 -2.06
CA VAL A 10 0.06 4.26 -3.42
C VAL A 10 0.96 3.04 -3.38
N LEU A 11 0.44 1.88 -3.79
CA LEU A 11 1.25 0.67 -3.87
C LEU A 11 2.27 0.81 -5.00
N VAL A 12 3.56 0.84 -4.65
CA VAL A 12 4.66 0.97 -5.60
C VAL A 12 5.16 -0.40 -6.07
N ALA A 13 5.36 -1.30 -5.11
CA ALA A 13 5.88 -2.62 -5.40
C ALA A 13 5.51 -3.63 -4.31
N MET A 14 5.60 -4.91 -4.66
CA MET A 14 5.55 -6.02 -3.72
C MET A 14 6.87 -6.77 -3.84
N LYS A 15 7.47 -7.15 -2.71
CA LYS A 15 8.62 -8.07 -2.73
C LYS A 15 8.20 -9.37 -3.43
N GLY A 16 9.08 -9.96 -4.23
CA GLY A 16 8.74 -11.14 -5.06
C GLY A 16 8.24 -12.37 -4.29
N ASP A 17 8.52 -12.46 -3.00
CA ASP A 17 8.00 -13.50 -2.10
C ASP A 17 6.67 -13.13 -1.43
N GLY A 18 6.12 -11.96 -1.73
CA GLY A 18 4.86 -11.46 -1.19
C GLY A 18 4.90 -11.03 0.28
N SER A 19 6.07 -10.98 0.92
CA SER A 19 6.17 -10.72 2.38
C SER A 19 6.08 -9.24 2.77
N HIS A 20 6.30 -8.33 1.81
CA HIS A 20 6.33 -6.89 2.04
C HIS A 20 5.71 -6.11 0.87
N PHE A 21 5.01 -5.04 1.20
CA PHE A 21 4.54 -4.01 0.27
C PHE A 21 5.39 -2.75 0.46
N ILE A 22 5.79 -2.13 -0.65
CA ILE A 22 6.35 -0.79 -0.70
C ILE A 22 5.22 0.15 -1.07
N VAL A 23 4.94 1.11 -0.21
CA VAL A 23 3.82 2.05 -0.34
C VAL A 23 4.32 3.47 -0.16
N ASP A 24 4.01 4.34 -1.12
CA ASP A 24 4.29 5.77 -1.02
C ASP A 24 3.04 6.53 -0.57
N GLN A 25 3.24 7.72 -0.01
CA GLN A 25 2.18 8.60 0.50
C GLN A 25 1.23 7.85 1.46
N LEU A 26 1.79 7.06 2.37
CA LEU A 26 1.01 6.26 3.31
C LEU A 26 0.31 7.19 4.31
N ASN A 27 -0.99 7.35 4.14
CA ASN A 27 -1.85 8.09 5.02
C ASN A 27 -2.24 7.23 6.23
N THR A 28 -1.88 7.69 7.42
CA THR A 28 -2.20 7.07 8.71
C THR A 28 -3.05 8.02 9.54
N PRO A 29 -3.73 7.54 10.61
CA PRO A 29 -4.52 8.42 11.49
C PRO A 29 -3.74 9.57 12.14
N ILE A 30 -2.41 9.50 12.20
CA ILE A 30 -1.55 10.49 12.86
C ILE A 30 -0.75 11.35 11.87
N GLY A 31 -0.87 11.09 10.56
CA GLY A 31 -0.13 11.83 9.54
C GLY A 31 0.20 10.99 8.32
N VAL A 32 0.89 11.63 7.38
CA VAL A 32 1.32 11.03 6.11
C VAL A 32 2.81 10.71 6.18
N MET A 33 3.18 9.53 5.69
CA MET A 33 4.57 9.13 5.48
C MET A 33 4.87 9.14 3.99
N ASP A 34 5.98 9.77 3.58
CA ASP A 34 6.36 9.85 2.17
C ASP A 34 6.56 8.46 1.56
N SER A 35 7.20 7.54 2.29
CA SER A 35 7.39 6.15 1.89
C SER A 35 7.39 5.22 3.11
N ALA A 36 6.82 4.03 2.95
CA ALA A 36 6.70 3.02 3.99
C ALA A 36 6.81 1.60 3.44
N VAL A 37 7.30 0.69 4.28
CA VAL A 37 7.29 -0.75 4.01
C VAL A 37 6.31 -1.40 4.96
N LEU A 38 5.25 -2.01 4.42
CA LEU A 38 4.26 -2.75 5.19
C LEU A 38 4.57 -4.25 5.10
N ARG A 39 4.69 -4.93 6.23
CA ARG A 39 4.79 -6.39 6.25
C ARG A 39 3.41 -6.98 6.02
N THR A 40 3.33 -8.00 5.17
CA THR A 40 2.07 -8.72 4.92
C THR A 40 1.56 -9.38 6.20
N ALA A 41 2.47 -9.81 7.10
CA ALA A 41 2.11 -10.37 8.40
C ALA A 41 1.36 -9.39 9.33
N ASP A 42 1.53 -8.07 9.15
CA ASP A 42 0.82 -7.04 9.93
C ASP A 42 -0.49 -6.59 9.24
N THR A 43 -0.72 -7.08 8.02
CA THR A 43 -1.83 -6.69 7.13
C THR A 43 -2.96 -7.73 7.21
N ILE A 44 -4.07 -7.36 7.87
CA ILE A 44 -5.26 -8.23 7.99
C ILE A 44 -5.98 -8.39 6.65
N SER A 45 -6.16 -7.29 5.92
CA SER A 45 -6.78 -7.25 4.61
C SER A 45 -6.25 -6.06 3.83
N MET A 46 -6.26 -6.18 2.50
CA MET A 46 -5.87 -5.12 1.58
C MET A 46 -6.88 -5.10 0.42
N THR A 47 -7.31 -3.91 0.04
CA THR A 47 -8.13 -3.67 -1.15
C THR A 47 -7.37 -2.74 -2.07
N MET A 48 -7.39 -3.03 -3.36
CA MET A 48 -6.72 -2.22 -4.37
C MET A 48 -7.75 -1.78 -5.42
N ASP A 49 -7.74 -0.50 -5.76
CA ASP A 49 -8.52 0.02 -6.89
C ASP A 49 -7.77 -0.30 -8.19
N TRP A 50 -8.32 -1.23 -8.98
CA TRP A 50 -7.74 -1.64 -10.26
C TRP A 50 -7.86 -0.56 -11.35
N ASP A 51 -8.78 0.39 -11.21
CA ASP A 51 -8.93 1.48 -12.19
C ASP A 51 -7.74 2.45 -12.10
N GLU A 52 -7.17 2.62 -10.91
CA GLU A 52 -5.97 3.43 -10.68
C GLU A 52 -4.70 2.80 -11.26
N VAL A 53 -4.60 1.46 -11.17
CA VAL A 53 -3.50 0.69 -11.77
C VAL A 53 -3.47 0.82 -13.29
N ASN A 54 -4.64 0.77 -13.92
CA ASN A 54 -4.76 0.83 -15.38
C ASN A 54 -4.44 2.23 -15.95
N ARG A 55 -4.71 3.30 -15.20
CA ARG A 55 -4.38 4.68 -15.61
C ARG A 55 -2.87 4.91 -15.79
N HIS A 56 -2.04 4.24 -14.99
CA HIS A 56 -0.58 4.35 -15.09
C HIS A 56 0.01 3.57 -16.27
N LYS A 57 -0.62 2.46 -16.69
CA LYS A 57 -0.19 1.69 -17.87
C LYS A 57 -0.49 2.36 -19.20
N ALA A 58 -1.50 3.22 -19.27
CA ALA A 58 -1.86 3.92 -20.52
C ALA A 58 -0.90 5.07 -20.89
N GLN A 59 0.06 5.40 -20.02
CA GLN A 59 1.03 6.48 -20.21
C GLN A 59 2.47 5.97 -20.41
N SER A 60 2.67 4.65 -20.57
CA SER A 60 3.99 4.00 -20.77
C SER A 60 4.15 3.47 -22.18
#